data_AF-A0A858ZW19-F1
#
_entry.id   AF-A0A858ZW19-F1
#
_cell.length_a   1.000
_cell.length_b   1.000
_cell.length_c   1.000
_cell.angle_alpha   90.00
_cell.angle_beta   90.00
_cell.angle_gamma   90.00
#
_symmetry.space_group_name_H-M   'P 1'
#
loop_
_entity.id
_entity.type
_entity.pdbx_description
1 polymer ?
#
loop_
_entity_poly.entity_id
_entity_poly.type
_entity_poly.pdbx_seq_one_letter_code
_entity_poly.pdbx_strand_id
1 'polypeptide(L)'
;MNDKSHVSMEQHVCLVCGVAFDTGAILLDKRLRASMERHTTTGWGLCAEHQKLADDGFVALVECDPQRSGSPGGRLKPEQAYRTGRLAHIKRHVFTQMFNVPIEANQPCVFVEPGVIEQLQAMVPPAAS
;
A
#
# COMPACT_ATOMS: atom_id res chain seq x y z
N MET A 1 17.76 -18.65 23.75
CA MET A 1 18.80 -18.54 22.70
C MET A 1 18.48 -17.28 21.91
N ASN A 2 19.48 -16.51 21.50
CA ASN A 2 19.26 -15.27 20.75
C ASN A 2 18.97 -15.68 19.29
N ASP A 3 17.71 -15.67 18.86
CA ASP A 3 17.27 -16.05 17.51
C ASP A 3 17.71 -15.05 16.43
N LYS A 4 18.49 -14.04 16.82
CA LYS A 4 19.08 -13.05 15.93
C LYS A 4 20.19 -13.65 15.09
N SER A 5 20.26 -13.19 13.85
CA SER A 5 21.19 -13.61 12.82
C SER A 5 21.97 -12.41 12.29
N HIS A 6 23.13 -12.68 11.69
CA HIS A 6 23.87 -11.67 10.92
C HIS A 6 23.35 -11.55 9.49
N VAL A 7 22.41 -12.41 9.11
CA VAL A 7 21.72 -12.45 7.81
C VAL A 7 20.21 -12.40 8.04
N SER A 8 19.48 -11.63 7.23
CA SER A 8 18.01 -11.52 7.30
C SER A 8 17.39 -11.49 5.91
N MET A 9 16.18 -12.02 5.76
CA MET A 9 15.38 -11.81 4.55
C MET A 9 14.76 -10.41 4.59
N GLU A 10 14.99 -9.61 3.56
CA GLU A 10 14.39 -8.28 3.47
C GLU A 10 12.89 -8.40 3.16
N GLN A 11 12.09 -7.63 3.91
CA GLN A 11 10.67 -7.45 3.65
C GLN A 11 10.34 -5.99 3.40
N HIS A 12 9.35 -5.76 2.54
CA HIS A 12 8.65 -4.50 2.44
C HIS A 12 7.20 -4.67 2.90
N VAL A 13 6.56 -3.58 3.31
CA VAL A 13 5.11 -3.55 3.56
C VAL A 13 4.38 -3.05 2.32
N CYS A 14 3.33 -3.75 1.91
CA CYS A 14 2.53 -3.32 0.77
C CYS A 14 1.78 -2.01 1.08
N LEU A 15 1.92 -1.01 0.21
CA LEU A 15 1.23 0.28 0.36
C LEU A 15 -0.31 0.13 0.33
N VAL A 16 -0.82 -0.85 -0.41
CA VAL A 16 -2.25 -1.06 -0.61
C VAL A 16 -2.86 -1.88 0.53
N CYS A 17 -2.43 -3.13 0.73
CA CYS A 17 -3.03 -4.03 1.71
C CYS A 17 -2.34 -4.02 3.09
N GLY A 18 -1.19 -3.38 3.25
CA GLY A 18 -0.46 -3.34 4.54
C GLY A 18 0.22 -4.66 4.93
N VAL A 19 0.23 -5.67 4.06
CA VAL A 19 0.86 -6.97 4.32
C VAL A 19 2.36 -6.89 4.01
N ALA A 20 3.18 -7.46 4.91
CA ALA A 20 4.62 -7.64 4.67
C ALA A 20 4.87 -8.72 3.62
N PHE A 21 5.80 -8.48 2.71
CA PHE A 21 6.19 -9.42 1.66
C PHE A 21 7.70 -9.40 1.47
N ASP A 22 8.26 -10.56 1.12
CA ASP A 22 9.68 -10.71 0.85
C ASP A 22 10.06 -9.97 -0.44
N THR A 23 11.13 -9.19 -0.41
CA THR A 23 11.66 -8.53 -1.61
C THR A 23 12.54 -9.47 -2.44
N GLY A 24 12.94 -10.61 -1.85
CA GLY A 24 13.93 -11.53 -2.39
C GLY A 24 15.38 -11.10 -2.13
N ALA A 25 15.60 -9.93 -1.54
CA ALA A 25 16.93 -9.49 -1.13
C ALA A 25 17.30 -10.07 0.24
N ILE A 26 18.61 -10.31 0.42
CA ILE A 26 19.18 -10.79 1.67
C ILE A 26 20.02 -9.66 2.28
N LEU A 27 19.70 -9.29 3.52
CA LEU A 27 20.48 -8.34 4.30
C LEU A 27 21.62 -9.05 5.02
N LEU A 28 22.79 -8.41 5.05
CA LEU A 28 23.98 -8.90 5.76
C LEU A 28 24.53 -7.78 6.67
N ASP A 29 24.65 -8.06 7.96
CA ASP A 29 25.39 -7.19 8.86
C ASP A 29 26.87 -7.23 8.47
N LYS A 30 27.40 -6.09 8.01
CA LYS A 30 28.78 -5.98 7.50
C LYS A 30 29.85 -6.33 8.54
N ARG A 31 29.51 -6.32 9.84
CA ARG A 31 30.40 -6.71 10.94
C ARG A 31 30.13 -8.14 11.42
N LEU A 32 29.29 -8.90 10.71
CA LEU A 32 28.89 -10.27 11.00
C LEU A 32 28.32 -10.46 12.41
N ARG A 33 27.67 -9.42 12.94
CA ARG A 33 27.02 -9.46 14.25
C ARG A 33 25.64 -10.07 14.11
N ALA A 34 25.25 -10.90 15.07
CA ALA A 34 23.88 -11.42 15.19
C ALA A 34 22.92 -10.31 15.65
N SER A 35 22.61 -9.37 14.76
CA SER A 35 21.91 -8.11 15.05
C SER A 35 20.47 -8.07 14.54
N MET A 36 20.11 -8.91 13.56
CA MET A 36 18.84 -8.85 12.85
C MET A 36 17.93 -10.03 13.17
N GLU A 37 16.61 -9.81 13.10
CA GLU A 37 15.62 -10.87 13.11
C GLU A 37 15.68 -11.70 11.81
N ARG A 38 14.98 -12.83 11.75
CA ARG A 38 14.93 -13.66 10.52
C ARG A 38 14.38 -12.90 9.30
N HIS A 39 13.39 -12.04 9.51
CA HIS A 39 12.84 -11.13 8.51
C HIS A 39 12.97 -9.69 9.01
N THR A 40 13.44 -8.79 8.15
CA THR A 40 13.62 -7.37 8.50
C THR A 40 12.86 -6.50 7.52
N THR A 41 11.92 -5.71 8.05
CA THR A 41 11.19 -4.74 7.25
C THR A 41 12.02 -3.48 7.04
N THR A 42 12.37 -3.17 5.81
CA THR A 42 13.24 -2.04 5.46
C THR A 42 12.50 -0.89 4.77
N GLY A 43 11.27 -1.12 4.29
CA GLY A 43 10.54 -0.10 3.56
C GLY A 43 9.15 -0.52 3.08
N TRP A 44 8.68 0.19 2.06
CA TRP A 44 7.37 0.02 1.45
C TRP A 44 7.49 -0.37 -0.01
N GLY A 45 6.49 -1.08 -0.51
CA GLY A 45 6.39 -1.43 -1.92
C GLY A 45 5.00 -1.95 -2.28
N LEU A 46 4.92 -2.75 -3.33
CA LEU A 46 3.71 -3.46 -3.72
C LEU A 46 3.96 -4.96 -3.69
N CYS A 47 3.06 -5.71 -3.05
CA CYS A 47 3.08 -7.16 -3.20
C CYS A 47 2.72 -7.53 -4.65
N ALA A 48 3.03 -8.77 -5.06
CA ALA A 48 2.89 -9.22 -6.45
C ALA A 48 1.49 -8.93 -7.06
N GLU A 49 0.42 -9.10 -6.27
CA GLU A 49 -0.94 -8.81 -6.71
C GLU A 49 -1.14 -7.33 -7.07
N HIS A 50 -0.76 -6.43 -6.17
CA HIS A 50 -0.92 -5.00 -6.37
C HIS A 50 0.08 -4.43 -7.37
N GLN A 51 1.26 -5.05 -7.50
CA GLN A 51 2.24 -4.70 -8.54
C GLN A 51 1.65 -4.97 -9.93
N LYS A 52 1.04 -6.14 -10.14
CA LYS A 52 0.39 -6.47 -11.42
C LYS A 52 -0.71 -5.47 -11.79
N LEU A 53 -1.54 -5.07 -10.83
CA LEU A 53 -2.58 -4.07 -11.07
C LEU A 53 -1.99 -2.69 -11.44
N ALA A 54 -0.91 -2.29 -10.76
CA ALA A 54 -0.21 -1.06 -11.10
C ALA A 54 0.41 -1.12 -12.52
N ASP A 55 1.02 -2.24 -12.87
CA ASP A 55 1.59 -2.50 -14.20
C ASP A 55 0.51 -2.49 -15.30
N ASP A 56 -0.69 -2.99 -14.98
CA ASP A 56 -1.87 -2.94 -15.84
C ASP A 56 -2.50 -1.52 -15.91
N GLY A 57 -1.87 -0.52 -15.30
CA GLY A 57 -2.29 0.89 -15.37
C GLY A 57 -3.44 1.26 -14.43
N PHE A 58 -3.68 0.47 -13.38
CA PHE A 58 -4.61 0.82 -12.32
C PHE A 58 -3.93 1.65 -11.22
N VAL A 59 -4.75 2.41 -10.51
CA VAL A 59 -4.39 3.13 -9.29
C VAL A 59 -5.31 2.61 -8.19
N ALA A 60 -4.73 2.18 -7.07
CA ALA A 60 -5.50 1.71 -5.93
C ALA A 60 -6.03 2.89 -5.09
N LEU A 61 -7.34 2.88 -4.82
CA LEU A 61 -7.97 3.72 -3.81
C LEU A 61 -8.02 2.92 -2.51
N VAL A 62 -7.32 3.41 -1.49
CA VAL A 62 -7.21 2.75 -0.19
C VAL A 62 -7.98 3.57 0.83
N GLU A 63 -9.11 3.05 1.31
CA GLU A 63 -9.90 3.75 2.31
C GLU A 63 -9.18 3.74 3.66
N CYS A 64 -9.00 4.92 4.24
CA CYS A 64 -8.34 5.10 5.53
C CYS A 64 -9.25 5.84 6.52
N ASP A 65 -9.21 5.45 7.79
CA ASP A 65 -9.90 6.16 8.87
C ASP A 65 -9.07 7.38 9.29
N PRO A 66 -9.54 8.62 9.06
CA PRO A 66 -8.75 9.83 9.33
C PRO A 66 -8.52 10.07 10.83
N GLN A 67 -9.47 9.67 11.69
CA GLN A 67 -9.38 9.86 13.14
C GLN A 67 -8.31 8.94 13.73
N ARG A 68 -8.30 7.68 13.29
CA ARG A 68 -7.33 6.68 13.74
C ARG A 68 -5.95 6.87 13.11
N SER A 69 -5.90 7.50 11.94
CA SER A 69 -4.66 7.82 11.24
C SER A 69 -3.94 9.08 11.79
N GLY A 70 -4.55 9.79 12.75
CA GLY A 70 -3.93 10.94 13.42
C GLY A 70 -3.70 12.16 12.51
N SER A 71 -4.40 12.24 11.37
CA SER A 71 -4.29 13.37 10.43
C SER A 71 -5.62 13.60 9.69
N PRO A 72 -6.60 14.26 10.32
CA PRO A 72 -7.84 14.64 9.65
C PRO A 72 -7.56 15.71 8.58
N GLY A 73 -7.73 15.36 7.31
CA GLY A 73 -7.67 16.30 6.17
C GLY A 73 -6.28 16.65 5.62
N GLY A 74 -5.22 15.91 6.00
CA GLY A 74 -3.84 16.18 5.59
C GLY A 74 -3.21 15.10 4.69
N ARG A 75 -1.96 15.33 4.27
CA ARG A 75 -1.14 14.30 3.60
C ARG A 75 -0.80 13.19 4.60
N LEU A 76 -1.33 12.00 4.35
CA LEU A 76 -1.11 10.83 5.19
C LEU A 76 0.12 10.05 4.73
N LYS A 77 1.06 9.78 5.66
CA LYS A 77 2.18 8.89 5.35
C LYS A 77 1.75 7.42 5.45
N PRO A 78 2.36 6.50 4.67
CA PRO A 78 1.98 5.08 4.71
C PRO A 78 2.02 4.43 6.09
N GLU A 79 2.95 4.86 6.97
CA GLU A 79 3.12 4.35 8.34
C GLU A 79 1.98 4.78 9.27
N GLN A 80 1.32 5.90 8.94
CA GLN A 80 0.22 6.47 9.73
C GLN A 80 -1.15 5.95 9.28
N ALA A 81 -1.22 5.37 8.08
CA ALA A 81 -2.48 5.04 7.45
C ALA A 81 -3.20 3.88 8.15
N TYR A 82 -4.28 4.21 8.86
CA TYR A 82 -5.23 3.22 9.36
C TYR A 82 -6.17 2.79 8.25
N ARG A 83 -5.81 1.72 7.54
CA ARG A 83 -6.59 1.15 6.44
C ARG A 83 -7.84 0.44 6.98
N THR A 84 -9.01 0.73 6.40
CA THR A 84 -10.27 0.09 6.80
C THR A 84 -10.43 -1.32 6.22
N GLY A 85 -9.64 -1.65 5.20
CA GLY A 85 -9.74 -2.88 4.42
C GLY A 85 -10.59 -2.73 3.15
N ARG A 86 -11.30 -1.60 2.97
CA ARG A 86 -12.00 -1.30 1.71
C ARG A 86 -11.01 -0.76 0.68
N LEU A 87 -11.01 -1.39 -0.49
CA LEU A 87 -10.12 -1.08 -1.60
C LEU A 87 -10.92 -1.01 -2.90
N ALA A 88 -10.49 -0.14 -3.82
CA ALA A 88 -10.94 -0.14 -5.20
C ALA A 88 -9.77 0.09 -6.14
N HIS A 89 -9.83 -0.42 -7.36
CA HIS A 89 -8.81 -0.19 -8.39
C HIS A 89 -9.48 0.45 -9.60
N ILE A 90 -8.99 1.63 -10.00
CA ILE A 90 -9.51 2.32 -11.17
C ILE A 90 -8.38 2.63 -12.15
N LYS A 91 -8.67 2.65 -13.45
CA LYS A 91 -7.68 3.01 -14.47
C LYS A 91 -7.19 4.44 -14.23
N ARG A 92 -5.89 4.67 -14.41
CA ARG A 92 -5.27 5.99 -14.19
C ARG A 92 -5.96 7.14 -14.94
N HIS A 93 -6.35 6.93 -16.20
CA HIS A 93 -7.05 7.95 -16.98
C HIS A 93 -8.47 8.26 -16.45
N VAL A 94 -9.14 7.26 -15.86
CA VAL A 94 -10.44 7.45 -15.19
C VAL A 94 -10.23 8.24 -13.90
N PHE A 95 -9.19 7.93 -13.13
CA PHE A 95 -8.83 8.70 -11.93
C PHE A 95 -8.73 10.20 -12.25
N THR A 96 -8.00 10.56 -13.30
CA THR A 96 -7.81 11.96 -13.71
C THR A 96 -9.08 12.66 -14.20
N GLN A 97 -10.10 11.89 -14.61
CA GLN A 97 -11.41 12.44 -15.00
C GLN A 97 -12.34 12.61 -13.80
N MET A 98 -12.20 11.76 -12.78
CA MET A 98 -13.09 11.73 -11.61
C MET A 98 -12.59 12.63 -10.47
N PHE A 99 -11.28 12.76 -10.29
CA PHE A 99 -10.68 13.50 -9.19
C PHE A 99 -9.94 14.73 -9.69
N ASN A 100 -10.13 15.86 -9.01
CA ASN A 100 -9.42 17.12 -9.29
C ASN A 100 -8.00 17.18 -8.68
N VAL A 101 -7.49 16.04 -8.20
CA VAL A 101 -6.18 15.96 -7.55
C VAL A 101 -5.22 15.25 -8.50
N PRO A 102 -4.05 15.84 -8.83
CA PRO A 102 -3.07 15.18 -9.67
C PRO A 102 -2.41 14.02 -8.91
N ILE A 103 -2.06 12.97 -9.64
CA ILE A 103 -1.23 11.86 -9.16
C ILE A 103 0.02 11.75 -10.02
N GLU A 104 1.15 11.45 -9.40
CA GLU A 104 2.41 11.29 -10.14
C GLU A 104 2.34 10.06 -11.07
N ALA A 105 3.11 10.07 -12.15
CA ALA A 105 3.05 9.05 -13.20
C ALA A 105 3.18 7.61 -12.67
N ASN A 106 4.04 7.42 -11.66
CA ASN A 106 4.33 6.12 -11.08
C ASN A 106 3.70 5.91 -9.70
N GLN A 107 2.76 6.78 -9.29
CA GLN A 107 2.12 6.67 -7.98
C GLN A 107 1.08 5.53 -7.99
N PRO A 108 1.28 4.42 -7.27
CA PRO A 108 0.46 3.22 -7.43
C PRO A 108 -0.87 3.27 -6.66
N CYS A 109 -0.97 4.12 -5.64
CA CYS A 109 -2.16 4.23 -4.82
C CYS A 109 -2.37 5.65 -4.27
N VAL A 110 -3.59 5.91 -3.84
CA VAL A 110 -3.99 7.08 -3.06
C VAL A 110 -4.80 6.65 -1.83
N PHE A 111 -4.66 7.39 -0.74
CA PHE A 111 -5.51 7.23 0.43
C PHE A 111 -6.75 8.09 0.26
N VAL A 112 -7.92 7.50 0.49
CA VAL A 112 -9.23 8.16 0.37
C VAL A 112 -9.99 8.08 1.68
N GLU A 113 -10.86 9.05 1.91
CA GLU A 113 -11.70 9.09 3.10
C GLU A 113 -12.82 8.04 3.03
N PRO A 114 -13.40 7.63 4.18
CA PRO A 114 -14.51 6.70 4.22
C PRO A 114 -15.69 7.17 3.39
N GLY A 115 -16.27 6.26 2.61
CA GLY A 115 -17.45 6.54 1.78
C GLY A 115 -17.15 6.90 0.32
N VAL A 116 -15.91 7.28 -0.03
CA VAL A 116 -15.54 7.53 -1.44
C VAL A 116 -15.74 6.26 -2.28
N ILE A 117 -15.26 5.11 -1.80
CA ILE A 117 -15.40 3.83 -2.52
C ILE A 117 -16.88 3.43 -2.63
N GLU A 118 -17.67 3.68 -1.59
CA GLU A 118 -19.10 3.39 -1.59
C GLU A 118 -19.86 4.23 -2.61
N GLN A 119 -19.56 5.53 -2.70
CA GLN A 119 -20.13 6.40 -3.73
C GLN A 119 -19.78 5.93 -5.14
N LEU A 120 -18.53 5.52 -5.38
CA LEU A 120 -18.12 4.96 -6.67
C LEU A 120 -18.89 3.68 -7.01
N GLN A 121 -19.10 2.80 -6.04
CA GLN A 121 -19.89 1.57 -6.23
C GLN A 121 -21.35 1.88 -6.58
N ALA A 122 -21.95 2.89 -5.94
CA ALA A 122 -23.32 3.31 -6.22
C ALA A 122 -23.52 3.91 -7.64
N MET A 123 -22.45 4.39 -8.27
CA MET A 123 -22.47 4.89 -9.65
C MET A 123 -22.41 3.78 -10.69
N VAL A 124 -22.06 2.56 -10.31
CA VAL A 124 -22.01 1.41 -11.20
C VAL A 124 -23.40 0.78 -11.25
N PRO A 125 -24.06 0.70 -12.41
CA PRO A 125 -25.32 -0.02 -12.51
C PRO A 125 -25.09 -1.49 -12.11
N PRO A 126 -26.07 -2.14 -11.45
CA PRO A 126 -25.92 -3.53 -11.03
C PRO A 126 -25.51 -4.39 -12.23
N ALA A 127 -24.48 -5.22 -12.04
CA ALA A 127 -24.04 -6.14 -13.07
C ALA A 127 -25.24 -7.00 -13.48
N ALA A 128 -25.58 -7.00 -14.78
CA ALA A 128 -26.60 -7.88 -15.30
C ALA A 128 -26.14 -9.34 -15.07
N SER A 129 -26.93 -10.10 -14.29
CA SER A 129 -26.75 -11.53 -14.05
C SER A 129 -26.99 -12.35 -15.32
#